data_AF-A0A699IZA2-F1
#
_entry.id   AF-A0A699IZA2-F1
#
_cell.length_a   1.000
_cell.length_b   1.000
_cell.length_c   1.000
_cell.angle_alpha   90.00
_cell.angle_beta   90.00
_cell.angle_gamma   90.00
#
_symmetry.space_group_name_H-M   'P 1'
#
loop_
_entity.id
_entity.type
_entity.pdbx_description
1 polymer ?
#
loop_
_entity_poly.entity_id
_entity_poly.type
_entity_poly.pdbx_seq_one_letter_code
_entity_poly.pdbx_strand_id
1 'polypeptide(L)'
;MSRDVITIGSTMRITLLYQGEYSLWRERYLLIQGLLNDINSPIDNNDVAQELWDALERQMYGFKYGEQDRLAAILYEYNTFKATDREDVLDTYTRTLQVTNELKKCGYKKDNCELNFKFLNNVLPEWKQYGTLIRQTKNLIDIDIDYVYNILKQNQGDVNDVDSDNQVLLAEDQARMESSSDSDQELSTNMVFMDKM
;
A
#
# COMPACT_ATOMS: atom_id res chain seq x y z
N MET A 1 -31.24 50.73 4.68
CA MET A 1 -31.14 50.58 3.21
C MET A 1 -30.09 49.51 2.94
N SER A 2 -30.53 48.33 2.50
CA SER A 2 -29.72 47.14 2.25
C SER A 2 -28.85 47.35 1.01
N ARG A 3 -27.60 46.88 1.03
CA ARG A 3 -26.71 46.86 -0.14
C ARG A 3 -26.56 45.41 -0.55
N ASP A 4 -27.22 45.04 -1.65
CA ASP A 4 -27.10 43.72 -2.23
C ASP A 4 -25.82 43.64 -3.06
N VAL A 5 -24.94 42.73 -2.65
CA VAL A 5 -23.75 42.30 -3.38
C VAL A 5 -24.16 41.08 -4.21
N ILE A 6 -24.18 41.23 -5.53
CA ILE A 6 -24.33 40.10 -6.46
C ILE A 6 -23.17 40.16 -7.46
N THR A 7 -22.11 39.40 -7.16
CA THR A 7 -21.13 38.95 -8.15
C THR A 7 -20.50 37.66 -7.62
N ILE A 8 -21.10 36.52 -7.95
CA ILE A 8 -20.54 35.19 -7.73
C ILE A 8 -20.81 34.37 -8.99
N GLY A 9 -19.80 33.68 -9.50
CA GLY A 9 -20.01 32.72 -10.59
C GLY A 9 -18.74 31.98 -11.03
N SER A 10 -17.95 32.57 -11.91
CA SER A 10 -17.20 31.72 -12.85
C SER A 10 -15.70 31.58 -12.60
N THR A 11 -15.10 32.43 -11.75
CA THR A 11 -13.62 32.54 -11.70
C THR A 11 -12.98 31.83 -10.50
N MET A 12 -13.75 31.47 -9.46
CA MET A 12 -13.17 31.05 -8.17
C MET A 12 -12.86 29.55 -8.00
N ARG A 13 -13.24 28.67 -8.94
CA ARG A 13 -13.05 27.20 -8.76
C ARG A 13 -11.95 26.54 -9.58
N ILE A 14 -11.25 27.29 -10.43
CA ILE A 14 -10.18 26.76 -11.30
C ILE A 14 -8.84 26.65 -10.55
N THR A 15 -8.68 27.29 -9.39
CA THR A 15 -7.37 27.48 -8.74
C THR A 15 -6.76 26.26 -8.03
N LEU A 16 -7.40 25.08 -8.00
CA LEU A 16 -6.88 23.91 -7.27
C LEU A 16 -6.98 22.60 -8.08
N LEU A 17 -6.27 22.52 -9.20
CA LEU A 17 -6.02 21.26 -9.89
C LEU A 17 -4.50 21.00 -9.90
N TYR A 18 -4.07 19.86 -9.37
CA TYR A 18 -2.68 19.40 -9.46
C TYR A 18 -2.29 19.26 -10.95
N GLN A 19 -1.04 19.59 -11.30
CA GLN A 19 -0.60 19.84 -12.68
C GLN A 19 -0.91 18.72 -13.71
N GLY A 20 -1.06 17.46 -13.28
CA GLY A 20 -1.48 16.35 -14.17
C GLY A 20 -2.98 16.33 -14.49
N GLU A 21 -3.82 16.71 -13.53
CA GLU A 21 -5.28 16.69 -13.64
C GLU A 21 -5.82 17.90 -14.41
N TYR A 22 -5.11 19.03 -14.37
CA TYR A 22 -5.47 20.25 -15.08
C TYR A 22 -5.47 20.06 -16.61
N SER A 23 -4.56 19.24 -17.14
CA SER A 23 -4.41 19.02 -18.58
C SER A 23 -5.57 18.18 -19.16
N LEU A 24 -5.93 17.08 -18.49
CA LEU A 24 -7.07 16.25 -18.88
C LEU A 24 -8.41 16.99 -18.71
N TRP A 25 -8.51 17.78 -17.63
CA TRP A 25 -9.65 18.66 -17.38
C TRP A 25 -9.81 19.68 -18.52
N ARG A 26 -8.72 20.33 -18.94
CA ARG A 26 -8.70 21.33 -20.01
C ARG A 26 -9.11 20.73 -21.35
N GLU A 27 -8.62 19.54 -21.70
CA GLU A 27 -8.97 18.88 -22.96
C GLU A 27 -10.45 18.51 -23.03
N ARG A 28 -11.00 17.91 -21.97
CA ARG A 28 -12.44 17.56 -21.91
C ARG A 28 -13.33 18.79 -21.89
N TYR A 29 -12.92 19.83 -21.18
CA TYR A 29 -13.62 21.12 -21.15
C TYR A 29 -13.72 21.74 -22.55
N LEU A 30 -12.62 21.74 -23.31
CA LEU A 30 -12.58 22.27 -24.68
C LEU A 30 -13.42 21.44 -25.66
N LEU A 31 -13.41 20.11 -25.53
CA LEU A 31 -14.21 19.19 -26.35
C LEU A 31 -15.72 19.41 -26.13
N ILE A 32 -16.13 19.62 -24.88
CA ILE A 32 -17.52 19.88 -24.52
C ILE A 32 -17.94 21.30 -24.91
N GLN A 33 -17.07 22.30 -24.78
CA GLN A 33 -17.34 23.65 -25.29
C GLN A 33 -17.54 23.67 -26.81
N GLY A 34 -16.75 22.90 -27.56
CA GLY A 34 -16.97 22.71 -29.00
C GLY A 34 -18.37 22.16 -29.30
N LEU A 35 -18.76 21.07 -28.61
CA LEU A 35 -20.08 20.45 -28.76
C LEU A 35 -21.23 21.40 -28.33
N LEU A 36 -21.07 22.16 -27.24
CA LEU A 36 -22.07 23.12 -26.78
C LEU A 36 -22.26 24.27 -27.77
N ASN A 37 -21.18 24.76 -28.38
CA ASN A 37 -21.25 25.83 -29.38
C ASN A 37 -21.97 25.38 -30.66
N ASP A 38 -21.78 24.13 -31.07
CA ASP A 38 -22.47 23.55 -32.24
C ASP A 38 -23.98 23.30 -31.95
N ILE A 39 -24.34 23.02 -30.70
CA ILE A 39 -25.73 22.83 -30.26
C ILE A 39 -26.43 24.17 -29.97
N ASN A 40 -25.70 25.23 -29.61
CA ASN A 40 -26.24 26.56 -29.28
C ASN A 40 -26.67 27.40 -30.50
N SER A 41 -26.44 26.94 -31.73
CA SER A 41 -26.87 27.68 -32.92
C SER A 41 -28.41 27.78 -33.11
N PRO A 42 -29.27 26.92 -32.49
CA PRO A 42 -30.73 27.13 -32.55
C PRO A 42 -31.49 27.22 -31.20
N ILE A 43 -30.88 27.11 -30.01
CA ILE A 43 -31.63 27.01 -28.74
C ILE A 43 -31.46 28.27 -27.87
N ASP A 44 -32.41 29.19 -28.00
CA ASP A 44 -32.48 30.46 -27.27
C ASP A 44 -33.03 30.33 -25.82
N ASN A 45 -32.82 29.20 -25.15
CA ASN A 45 -33.45 28.93 -23.85
C ASN A 45 -32.42 28.63 -22.76
N ASN A 46 -32.21 29.63 -21.90
CA ASN A 46 -31.37 29.68 -20.71
C ASN A 46 -31.49 28.41 -19.83
N ASP A 47 -32.69 27.82 -19.73
CA ASP A 47 -32.97 26.68 -18.85
C ASP A 47 -32.32 25.36 -19.30
N VAL A 48 -32.32 25.04 -20.60
CA VAL A 48 -31.72 23.80 -21.12
C VAL A 48 -30.20 23.85 -21.05
N ALA A 49 -29.62 25.02 -21.36
CA ALA A 49 -28.19 25.25 -21.20
C ALA A 49 -27.77 25.12 -19.73
N GLN A 50 -28.54 25.69 -18.81
CA GLN A 50 -28.28 25.61 -17.37
C GLN A 50 -28.40 24.17 -16.84
N GLU A 51 -29.41 23.41 -17.24
CA GLU A 51 -29.53 21.99 -16.86
C GLU A 51 -28.38 21.13 -17.40
N LEU A 52 -27.91 21.38 -18.64
CA LEU A 52 -26.75 20.70 -19.21
C LEU A 52 -25.46 21.06 -18.45
N TRP A 53 -25.31 22.33 -18.05
CA TRP A 53 -24.19 22.77 -17.22
C TRP A 53 -24.22 22.14 -15.82
N ASP A 54 -25.39 22.09 -15.18
CA ASP A 54 -25.56 21.46 -13.86
C ASP A 54 -25.33 19.94 -13.93
N ALA A 55 -25.82 19.27 -15.00
CA ALA A 55 -25.59 17.85 -15.23
C ALA A 55 -24.10 17.55 -15.46
N LEU A 56 -23.42 18.41 -16.22
CA LEU A 56 -21.99 18.30 -16.45
C LEU A 56 -21.20 18.55 -15.16
N GLU A 57 -21.53 19.59 -14.40
CA GLU A 57 -20.88 19.89 -13.12
C GLU A 57 -21.05 18.71 -12.14
N ARG A 58 -22.26 18.11 -12.06
CA ARG A 58 -22.51 16.88 -11.28
C ARG A 58 -21.69 15.68 -11.78
N GLN A 59 -21.60 15.48 -13.08
CA GLN A 59 -20.82 14.37 -13.66
C GLN A 59 -19.32 14.55 -13.40
N MET A 60 -18.82 15.78 -13.52
CA MET A 60 -17.43 16.12 -13.22
C MET A 60 -17.10 15.98 -11.73
N TYR A 61 -18.01 16.40 -10.85
CA TYR A 61 -17.87 16.17 -9.41
C TYR A 61 -17.91 14.69 -9.06
N GLY A 62 -18.84 13.92 -9.60
CA GLY A 62 -18.93 12.47 -9.38
C GLY A 62 -17.66 11.73 -9.82
N PHE A 63 -17.06 12.14 -10.94
CA PHE A 63 -15.80 11.57 -11.42
C PHE A 63 -14.61 11.94 -10.52
N LYS A 64 -14.51 13.21 -10.10
CA LYS A 64 -13.44 13.68 -9.21
C LYS A 64 -13.47 13.00 -7.84
N TYR A 65 -14.65 12.94 -7.21
CA TYR A 65 -14.80 12.28 -5.91
C TYR A 65 -14.63 10.77 -6.03
N GLY A 66 -15.15 10.13 -7.09
CA GLY A 66 -14.95 8.70 -7.34
C GLY A 66 -13.48 8.31 -7.55
N GLU A 67 -12.69 9.12 -8.27
CA GLU A 67 -11.25 8.91 -8.43
C GLU A 67 -10.49 9.14 -7.12
N GLN A 68 -10.86 10.16 -6.34
CA GLN A 68 -10.27 10.42 -5.02
C GLN A 68 -10.58 9.31 -4.02
N ASP A 69 -11.81 8.80 -4.00
CA ASP A 69 -12.22 7.70 -3.14
C ASP A 69 -11.50 6.41 -3.53
N ARG A 70 -11.36 6.13 -4.83
CA ARG A 70 -10.58 5.00 -5.32
C ARG A 70 -9.10 5.13 -4.94
N LEU A 71 -8.52 6.30 -5.11
CA LEU A 71 -7.14 6.58 -4.69
C LEU A 71 -6.96 6.40 -3.18
N ALA A 72 -7.90 6.91 -2.38
CA ALA A 72 -7.86 6.77 -0.92
C ALA A 72 -7.93 5.30 -0.49
N ALA A 73 -8.77 4.49 -1.14
CA ALA A 73 -8.84 3.06 -0.89
C ALA A 73 -7.51 2.34 -1.22
N ILE A 74 -6.91 2.63 -2.38
CA ILE A 74 -5.63 2.03 -2.79
C ILE A 74 -4.49 2.49 -1.87
N LEU A 75 -4.46 3.77 -1.47
CA LEU A 75 -3.48 4.29 -0.51
C LEU A 75 -3.63 3.66 0.87
N TYR A 76 -4.87 3.44 1.31
CA TYR A 76 -5.13 2.73 2.55
C TYR A 76 -4.60 1.30 2.48
N GLU A 77 -4.91 0.57 1.42
CA GLU A 77 -4.39 -0.78 1.18
C GLU A 77 -2.85 -0.79 1.16
N TYR A 78 -2.23 0.12 0.42
CA TYR A 78 -0.78 0.28 0.37
C TYR A 78 -0.18 0.51 1.77
N ASN A 79 -0.75 1.44 2.54
CA ASN A 79 -0.19 1.80 3.85
C ASN A 79 -0.41 0.72 4.91
N THR A 80 -1.55 0.03 4.87
CA THR A 80 -1.95 -0.97 5.87
C THR A 80 -1.53 -2.39 5.53
N PHE A 81 -1.03 -2.64 4.32
CA PHE A 81 -0.40 -3.88 3.91
C PHE A 81 0.61 -4.35 4.96
N LYS A 82 0.46 -5.60 5.40
CA LYS A 82 1.46 -6.40 6.10
C LYS A 82 1.47 -7.80 5.49
N ALA A 83 2.62 -8.45 5.38
CA ALA A 83 2.61 -9.87 5.05
C ALA A 83 1.96 -10.65 6.19
N THR A 84 1.21 -11.67 5.82
CA THR A 84 0.65 -12.66 6.74
C THR A 84 1.65 -13.79 6.92
N ASP A 85 1.61 -14.49 8.07
CA ASP A 85 2.55 -15.56 8.44
C ASP A 85 2.55 -16.79 7.49
N ARG A 86 1.70 -16.78 6.44
CA ARG A 86 1.56 -17.85 5.44
C ARG A 86 1.91 -17.41 4.01
N GLU A 87 2.23 -16.14 3.80
CA GLU A 87 2.60 -15.60 2.48
C GLU A 87 4.09 -15.83 2.22
N ASP A 88 4.45 -16.35 1.04
CA ASP A 88 5.84 -16.39 0.62
C ASP A 88 6.33 -14.98 0.20
N VAL A 89 7.65 -14.81 0.07
CA VAL A 89 8.27 -13.59 -0.45
C VAL A 89 7.70 -13.23 -1.83
N LEU A 90 7.40 -14.24 -2.66
CA LEU A 90 6.76 -14.05 -3.96
C LEU A 90 5.35 -13.45 -3.86
N ASP A 91 4.55 -13.88 -2.88
CA ASP A 91 3.19 -13.35 -2.67
C ASP A 91 3.25 -11.88 -2.24
N THR A 92 4.15 -11.57 -1.31
CA THR A 92 4.40 -10.21 -0.82
C THR A 92 4.85 -9.29 -1.95
N TYR A 93 5.76 -9.77 -2.80
CA TYR A 93 6.26 -9.05 -3.98
C TYR A 93 5.14 -8.79 -4.99
N THR A 94 4.37 -9.82 -5.33
CA THR A 94 3.27 -9.72 -6.30
C THR A 94 2.22 -8.70 -5.85
N ARG A 95 1.81 -8.76 -4.58
CA ARG A 95 0.80 -7.85 -4.03
C ARG A 95 1.34 -6.41 -3.93
N THR A 96 2.62 -6.23 -3.61
CA THR A 96 3.28 -4.91 -3.65
C THR A 96 3.26 -4.32 -5.07
N LEU A 97 3.58 -5.12 -6.08
CA LEU A 97 3.53 -4.68 -7.48
C LEU A 97 2.12 -4.33 -7.94
N GLN A 98 1.12 -5.15 -7.56
CA GLN A 98 -0.27 -4.89 -7.89
C GLN A 98 -0.74 -3.53 -7.36
N VAL A 99 -0.62 -3.29 -6.05
CA VAL A 99 -1.05 -2.03 -5.43
C VAL A 99 -0.28 -0.84 -6.01
N THR A 100 1.03 -1.00 -6.25
CA THR A 100 1.86 0.05 -6.86
C THR A 100 1.44 0.36 -8.30
N ASN A 101 1.08 -0.65 -9.08
CA ASN A 101 0.59 -0.47 -10.44
C ASN A 101 -0.78 0.23 -10.46
N GLU A 102 -1.67 -0.07 -9.51
CA GLU A 102 -2.94 0.64 -9.36
C GLU A 102 -2.74 2.11 -8.93
N LEU A 103 -1.78 2.39 -8.04
CA LEU A 103 -1.38 3.77 -7.72
C LEU A 103 -0.86 4.52 -8.96
N LYS A 104 -0.01 3.88 -9.76
CA LYS A 104 0.51 4.44 -11.01
C LYS A 104 -0.60 4.77 -12.00
N LYS A 105 -1.63 3.90 -12.12
CA LYS A 105 -2.82 4.16 -12.94
C LYS A 105 -3.63 5.38 -12.47
N CYS A 106 -3.59 5.69 -11.18
CA CYS A 106 -4.21 6.88 -10.62
C CYS A 106 -3.32 8.14 -10.73
N GLY A 107 -2.17 8.07 -11.42
CA GLY A 107 -1.24 9.19 -11.59
C GLY A 107 -0.22 9.34 -10.46
N TYR A 108 -0.25 8.45 -9.45
CA TYR A 108 0.67 8.49 -8.31
C TYR A 108 1.83 7.51 -8.52
N LYS A 109 3.01 8.07 -8.77
CA LYS A 109 4.25 7.29 -8.85
C LYS A 109 4.94 7.33 -7.49
N LYS A 110 5.27 6.14 -6.98
CA LYS A 110 6.17 5.98 -5.85
C LYS A 110 7.60 5.88 -6.36
N ASP A 111 8.53 6.51 -5.65
CA ASP A 111 9.94 6.33 -5.94
C ASP A 111 10.43 4.96 -5.47
N ASN A 112 11.56 4.53 -6.03
CA ASN A 112 12.11 3.20 -5.76
C ASN A 112 12.46 3.01 -4.29
N CYS A 113 12.93 4.05 -3.59
CA CYS A 113 13.29 3.92 -2.18
C CYS A 113 12.07 3.65 -1.33
N GLU A 114 10.97 4.40 -1.53
CA GLU A 114 9.72 4.17 -0.80
C GLU A 114 9.16 2.77 -1.07
N LEU A 115 9.15 2.33 -2.33
CA LEU A 115 8.68 1.00 -2.72
C LEU A 115 9.55 -0.12 -2.13
N ASN A 116 10.87 0.00 -2.25
CA ASN A 116 11.82 -0.98 -1.74
C ASN A 116 11.75 -1.07 -0.21
N PHE A 117 11.67 0.06 0.47
CA PHE A 117 11.50 0.10 1.93
C PHE A 117 10.18 -0.54 2.35
N LYS A 118 9.09 -0.25 1.62
CA LYS A 118 7.78 -0.82 1.91
C LYS A 118 7.76 -2.33 1.69
N PHE A 119 8.37 -2.81 0.61
CA PHE A 119 8.52 -4.24 0.35
C PHE A 119 9.32 -4.90 1.48
N LEU A 120 10.53 -4.41 1.77
CA LEU A 120 11.43 -4.98 2.78
C LEU A 120 10.85 -5.01 4.21
N ASN A 121 10.07 -4.00 4.61
CA ASN A 121 9.44 -3.96 5.94
C ASN A 121 8.30 -4.96 6.09
N ASN A 122 7.70 -5.36 4.98
CA ASN A 122 6.59 -6.29 5.00
C ASN A 122 7.00 -7.71 4.65
N VAL A 123 8.28 -8.00 4.36
CA VAL A 123 8.74 -9.39 4.23
C VAL A 123 8.71 -10.06 5.61
N LEU A 124 8.48 -11.37 5.62
CA LEU A 124 8.43 -12.18 6.84
C LEU A 124 9.68 -12.01 7.74
N PRO A 125 9.58 -12.28 9.06
CA PRO A 125 10.65 -12.03 10.03
C PRO A 125 12.00 -12.66 9.68
N GLU A 126 12.01 -13.83 9.05
CA GLU A 126 13.21 -14.59 8.69
C GLU A 126 14.07 -13.83 7.65
N TRP A 127 13.45 -12.92 6.91
CA TRP A 127 14.09 -12.09 5.88
C TRP A 127 14.55 -10.72 6.37
N LYS A 128 14.27 -10.35 7.63
CA LYS A 128 14.60 -9.03 8.20
C LYS A 128 16.11 -8.74 8.19
N GLN A 129 16.93 -9.77 8.37
CA GLN A 129 18.39 -9.65 8.31
C GLN A 129 18.88 -9.23 6.93
N TYR A 130 18.36 -9.87 5.87
CA TYR A 130 18.66 -9.53 4.48
C TYR A 130 18.15 -8.14 4.13
N GLY A 131 16.95 -7.77 4.59
CA GLY A 131 16.43 -6.42 4.41
C GLY A 131 17.31 -5.35 5.05
N THR A 132 17.93 -5.62 6.20
CA THR A 132 18.90 -4.71 6.85
C THR A 132 20.20 -4.63 6.05
N LEU A 133 20.72 -5.77 5.60
CA LEU A 133 21.95 -5.83 4.82
C LEU A 133 21.81 -5.08 3.48
N ILE A 134 20.70 -5.28 2.77
CA ILE A 134 20.43 -4.58 1.49
C ILE A 134 20.39 -3.06 1.71
N ARG A 135 19.73 -2.60 2.78
CA ARG A 135 19.65 -1.17 3.14
C ARG A 135 21.01 -0.54 3.44
N GLN A 136 21.94 -1.30 3.99
CA GLN A 136 23.28 -0.80 4.34
C GLN A 136 24.26 -0.87 3.17
N THR A 137 24.12 -1.87 2.31
CA THR A 137 25.11 -2.16 1.25
C THR A 137 24.76 -1.57 -0.10
N LYS A 138 23.50 -1.18 -0.32
CA LYS A 138 23.00 -0.67 -1.60
C LYS A 138 22.16 0.59 -1.40
N ASN A 139 22.24 1.50 -2.37
CA ASN A 139 21.34 2.64 -2.41
C ASN A 139 19.97 2.20 -2.93
N LEU A 140 18.94 2.26 -2.08
CA LEU A 140 17.58 1.85 -2.43
C LEU A 140 16.94 2.71 -3.53
N ILE A 141 17.48 3.91 -3.79
CA ILE A 141 17.01 4.80 -4.85
C ILE A 141 17.42 4.26 -6.23
N ASP A 142 18.61 3.67 -6.34
CA ASP A 142 19.23 3.29 -7.61
C ASP A 142 18.87 1.87 -8.07
N ILE A 143 18.26 1.07 -7.19
CA ILE A 143 17.90 -0.32 -7.48
C ILE A 143 16.39 -0.49 -7.66
N ASP A 144 16.01 -1.31 -8.63
CA ASP A 144 14.61 -1.69 -8.87
C ASP A 144 14.14 -2.71 -7.81
N ILE A 145 12.84 -2.73 -7.52
CA ILE A 145 12.21 -3.73 -6.65
C ILE A 145 12.44 -5.16 -7.16
N ASP A 146 12.54 -5.34 -8.47
CA ASP A 146 12.85 -6.64 -9.08
C ASP A 146 14.24 -7.13 -8.67
N TYR A 147 15.21 -6.22 -8.57
CA TYR A 147 16.55 -6.54 -8.11
C TYR A 147 16.56 -6.92 -6.63
N VAL A 148 15.80 -6.20 -5.79
CA VAL A 148 15.62 -6.54 -4.37
C VAL A 148 14.99 -7.92 -4.21
N TYR A 149 13.92 -8.21 -4.96
CA TYR A 149 13.26 -9.52 -4.96
C TYR A 149 14.22 -10.64 -5.36
N ASN A 150 15.02 -10.44 -6.42
CA ASN A 150 15.98 -11.44 -6.89
C ASN A 150 17.07 -11.73 -5.85
N ILE A 151 17.54 -10.73 -5.09
CA ILE A 151 18.48 -10.96 -3.97
C ILE A 151 17.84 -11.82 -2.91
N LEU A 152 16.61 -11.53 -2.49
CA LEU A 152 15.93 -12.34 -1.49
C LEU A 152 15.77 -13.78 -2.01
N LYS A 153 15.25 -13.95 -3.23
CA LYS A 153 15.07 -15.26 -3.84
C LYS A 153 16.36 -16.09 -3.95
N GLN A 154 17.50 -15.46 -4.26
CA GLN A 154 18.79 -16.16 -4.36
C GLN A 154 19.27 -16.71 -3.01
N ASN A 155 18.90 -16.06 -1.91
CA ASN A 155 19.32 -16.44 -0.55
C ASN A 155 18.26 -17.28 0.18
N GLN A 156 17.29 -17.85 -0.54
CA GLN A 156 16.22 -18.64 0.08
C GLN A 156 16.73 -19.92 0.76
N GLY A 157 17.84 -20.50 0.27
CA GLY A 157 18.50 -21.64 0.93
C GLY A 157 18.99 -21.28 2.34
N ASP A 158 19.74 -20.19 2.47
CA ASP A 158 20.29 -19.73 3.74
C ASP A 158 19.22 -19.42 4.79
N VAL A 159 18.06 -18.89 4.37
CA VAL A 159 16.93 -18.63 5.26
C VAL A 159 16.33 -19.92 5.81
N ASN A 160 16.21 -20.95 4.95
CA ASN A 160 15.69 -22.26 5.36
C ASN A 160 16.64 -22.94 6.35
N ASP A 161 17.94 -22.79 6.17
CA ASP A 161 18.95 -23.34 7.08
C ASP A 161 18.87 -22.66 8.46
N VAL A 162 18.78 -21.33 8.50
CA VAL A 162 18.64 -20.56 9.75
C VAL A 162 17.33 -20.86 10.48
N ASP A 163 16.22 -21.04 9.76
CA ASP A 163 14.94 -21.43 10.36
C ASP A 163 15.02 -22.84 10.97
N SER A 164 15.67 -23.77 10.26
CA SER A 164 15.88 -25.13 10.78
C SER A 164 16.76 -25.15 12.04
N ASP A 165 17.85 -24.36 12.07
CA ASP A 165 18.72 -24.24 13.23
C ASP A 165 18.00 -23.62 14.43
N ASN A 166 17.17 -22.59 14.21
CA ASN A 166 16.35 -21.99 15.27
C ASN A 166 15.32 -22.97 15.83
N GLN A 167 14.67 -23.77 14.97
CA GLN A 167 13.72 -24.80 15.42
C GLN A 167 14.42 -25.90 16.23
N VAL A 168 15.62 -26.32 15.84
CA VAL A 168 16.43 -27.30 16.58
C VAL A 168 16.83 -26.75 17.95
N LEU A 169 17.32 -25.51 18.03
CA LEU A 169 17.68 -24.84 19.30
C LEU A 169 16.48 -24.74 20.25
N LEU A 170 15.30 -24.38 19.74
CA LEU A 170 14.07 -24.32 20.53
C LEU A 170 13.64 -25.71 21.05
N ALA A 171 13.77 -26.75 20.23
CA ALA A 171 13.49 -28.12 20.64
C ALA A 171 14.49 -28.65 21.68
N GLU A 172 15.77 -28.30 21.55
CA GLU A 172 16.80 -28.64 22.55
C GLU A 172 16.58 -27.93 23.89
N ASP A 173 16.19 -26.65 23.87
CA ASP A 173 15.83 -25.90 25.08
C ASP A 173 14.58 -26.47 25.76
N GLN A 174 13.58 -26.91 24.98
CA GLN A 174 12.41 -27.64 25.51
C GLN A 174 12.81 -28.99 26.14
N ALA A 175 13.61 -29.79 25.46
CA ALA A 175 14.06 -31.09 25.98
C ALA A 175 14.92 -30.94 27.25
N ARG A 176 15.75 -29.89 27.33
CA ARG A 176 16.51 -29.56 28.56
C ARG A 176 15.59 -29.22 29.72
N MET A 177 14.56 -28.42 29.49
CA MET A 177 13.57 -28.09 30.51
C MET A 177 12.76 -29.32 30.97
N GLU A 178 12.39 -30.22 30.05
CA GLU A 178 11.67 -31.46 30.39
C GLU A 178 12.55 -32.45 31.17
N SER A 179 13.82 -32.61 30.78
CA SER A 179 14.77 -33.49 31.49
C SER A 179 15.09 -33.03 32.91
N SER A 180 15.08 -31.71 33.14
CA SER A 180 15.27 -31.09 34.46
C SER A 180 14.09 -31.37 35.39
N SER A 181 12.87 -31.45 34.86
CA SER A 181 11.67 -31.75 35.64
C SER A 181 11.62 -33.21 36.08
N ASP A 182 12.03 -34.15 35.21
CA ASP A 182 12.05 -35.58 35.54
C ASP A 182 13.05 -35.92 36.65
N SER A 183 14.23 -35.28 36.66
CA SER A 183 15.23 -35.47 37.71
C SER A 183 14.76 -34.99 39.10
N ASP A 184 13.97 -33.91 39.16
CA ASP A 184 13.40 -33.41 40.42
C ASP A 184 12.31 -34.35 40.96
N GLN A 185 11.59 -35.03 40.06
CA GLN A 185 10.55 -35.99 40.40
C GLN A 185 11.11 -37.32 40.93
N GLU A 186 12.22 -37.83 40.35
CA GLU A 186 12.94 -39.01 40.86
C GLU A 186 13.58 -38.79 42.24
N LEU A 187 14.17 -37.61 42.47
CA LEU A 187 14.73 -37.23 43.78
C LEU A 187 13.65 -37.18 44.88
N SER A 188 12.45 -36.66 44.56
CA SER A 188 11.33 -36.63 45.52
C SER A 188 10.77 -38.01 45.83
N THR A 189 10.72 -38.91 44.83
CA THR A 189 10.17 -40.26 44.98
C THR A 189 11.10 -41.15 45.81
N ASN A 190 12.42 -41.03 45.62
CA ASN A 190 13.42 -41.76 46.42
C ASN A 190 13.46 -41.29 47.89
N MET A 191 13.20 -40.01 48.16
CA MET A 191 13.12 -39.47 49.53
C MET A 191 11.90 -40.00 50.29
N VAL A 192 10.73 -40.09 49.63
CA VAL A 192 9.49 -40.65 50.22
C VAL A 192 9.61 -42.14 50.52
N PHE A 193 10.40 -42.89 49.75
CA PHE A 193 10.66 -44.32 49.99
C PHE A 193 11.65 -44.57 51.13
N MET A 194 12.65 -43.70 51.34
CA MET A 194 13.61 -43.81 52.45
C MET A 194 12.97 -43.56 53.83
N ASP A 195 11.94 -42.72 53.91
CA ASP A 195 11.25 -42.38 55.17
C ASP A 195 10.28 -43.49 55.68
N LYS A 196 10.16 -44.60 54.92
CA LYS A 196 9.25 -45.73 55.21
C LYS A 196 9.94 -47.05 55.56
N MET A 197 11.27 -47.10 55.66
CA MET A 197 12.04 -48.24 56.18
C MET A 197 12.44 -48.02 57.65
#